data_AF-A0A2S8FR54-F1
#
_entry.id   AF-A0A2S8FR54-F1
#
_cell.length_a   1.000
_cell.length_b   1.000
_cell.length_c   1.000
_cell.angle_alpha   90.00
_cell.angle_beta   90.00
_cell.angle_gamma   90.00
#
_symmetry.space_group_name_H-M   'P 1'
#
loop_
_entity.id
_entity.type
_entity.pdbx_description
1 polymer ?
#
loop_
_entity_poly.entity_id
_entity_poly.type
_entity_poly.pdbx_seq_one_letter_code
_entity_poly.pdbx_strand_id
1 'polypeptide(L)'
;MSTKTSTETELQSIDERPQQFGLWGVFLFLSLAAILCAIFAPLVRTLPTESYLSVGTLILAQIGAIAFSCRRAIGQRQALLEHAGRRLGSGYKHGPFGPGWVKAFAICSIVGFFAIQLAFLGFFLFMAIPTFDWLMIWNVIMLANMGGNVLLKMRQAPAIGATEIFENGLAYAGCSFMSWQLLRVRLSRKREQALDITFHPPPRYASDTMVTLYVSDELREYLLKHHSEPEATES
;
A
#
# COMPACT_ATOMS: atom_id res chain seq x y z
N MET A 1 10.39 37.48 25.17
CA MET A 1 9.20 37.96 24.41
C MET A 1 9.49 37.73 22.94
N SER A 2 9.12 36.58 22.40
CA SER A 2 7.78 36.21 21.89
C SER A 2 7.69 36.47 20.38
N THR A 3 8.12 35.47 19.61
CA THR A 3 7.66 35.18 18.24
C THR A 3 7.94 33.69 17.96
N LYS A 4 7.29 32.79 18.72
CA LYS A 4 7.12 31.37 18.35
C LYS A 4 5.67 31.15 17.87
N THR A 5 5.20 32.06 17.02
CA THR A 5 3.86 32.05 16.44
C THR A 5 3.89 31.69 14.96
N SER A 6 5.04 31.24 14.43
CA SER A 6 5.21 30.85 13.01
C SER A 6 5.11 29.34 12.75
N THR A 7 5.25 28.49 13.79
CA THR A 7 5.42 27.04 13.60
C THR A 7 4.15 26.26 13.22
N GLU A 8 2.96 26.78 13.50
CA GLU A 8 1.70 26.11 13.11
C GLU A 8 1.38 26.27 11.61
N THR A 9 1.85 27.35 11.00
CA THR A 9 1.69 27.63 9.56
C THR A 9 2.79 26.98 8.72
N GLU A 10 3.96 26.70 9.33
CA GLU A 10 5.18 26.20 8.66
C GLU A 10 5.39 24.68 8.70
N LEU A 11 4.52 23.90 9.36
CA LEU A 11 4.23 22.52 8.92
C LEU A 11 3.51 22.61 7.57
N GLN A 12 4.23 23.17 6.58
CA GLN A 12 3.79 23.38 5.23
C GLN A 12 3.23 22.07 4.76
N SER A 13 1.98 22.15 4.28
CA SER A 13 1.40 21.20 3.36
C SER A 13 2.52 20.67 2.47
N ILE A 14 2.99 19.46 2.75
CA ILE A 14 3.81 18.74 1.80
C ILE A 14 2.81 18.43 0.69
N ASP A 15 2.71 19.38 -0.25
CA ASP A 15 2.02 19.24 -1.51
C ASP A 15 2.89 18.30 -2.36
N GLU A 16 3.11 17.09 -1.85
CA GLU A 16 3.61 15.96 -2.60
C GLU A 16 2.48 15.67 -3.57
N ARG A 17 2.57 16.31 -4.75
CA ARG A 17 1.78 15.94 -5.92
C ARG A 17 1.73 14.42 -5.98
N PRO A 18 0.55 13.82 -6.22
CA PRO A 18 0.42 12.37 -6.26
C PRO A 18 1.53 11.83 -7.15
N GLN A 19 2.33 10.88 -6.64
CA GLN A 19 3.43 10.30 -7.40
C GLN A 19 2.87 9.74 -8.70
N GLN A 20 3.12 10.45 -9.80
CA GLN A 20 2.88 9.94 -11.13
C GLN A 20 3.90 8.81 -11.32
N PHE A 21 3.49 7.72 -11.97
CA PHE A 21 4.46 6.72 -12.39
C PHE A 21 5.53 7.44 -13.21
N GLY A 22 6.75 7.47 -12.70
CA GLY A 22 7.87 8.03 -13.46
C GLY A 22 7.97 7.30 -14.79
N LEU A 23 8.28 8.02 -15.86
CA LEU A 23 8.41 7.46 -17.21
C LEU A 23 9.26 6.19 -17.22
N TRP A 24 10.35 6.18 -16.44
CA TRP A 24 11.23 5.04 -16.27
C TRP A 24 10.54 3.81 -15.67
N GLY A 25 9.65 4.00 -14.68
CA GLY A 25 8.87 2.91 -14.09
C GLY A 25 7.87 2.32 -15.07
N VAL A 26 7.20 3.16 -15.87
CA VAL A 26 6.31 2.70 -16.95
C VAL A 26 7.09 1.93 -18.01
N PHE A 27 8.26 2.44 -18.41
CA PHE A 27 9.13 1.78 -19.39
C PHE A 27 9.60 0.40 -18.91
N LEU A 28 10.04 0.30 -17.65
CA LEU A 28 10.48 -0.96 -17.06
C LEU A 28 9.33 -1.95 -16.94
N PHE A 29 8.15 -1.47 -16.53
CA PHE A 29 6.93 -2.28 -16.47
C PHE A 29 6.53 -2.85 -17.85
N LEU A 30 6.50 -2.01 -18.88
CA LEU A 30 6.17 -2.42 -20.24
C LEU A 30 7.22 -3.38 -20.82
N SER A 31 8.50 -3.13 -20.53
CA SER A 31 9.59 -4.01 -20.97
C SER A 31 9.50 -5.39 -20.32
N LEU A 32 9.23 -5.44 -19.01
CA LEU A 32 9.00 -6.68 -18.29
C LEU A 32 7.79 -7.42 -18.87
N ALA A 33 6.67 -6.73 -19.05
CA ALA A 33 5.46 -7.31 -19.65
C ALA A 33 5.73 -7.88 -21.06
N ALA A 34 6.50 -7.18 -21.89
CA ALA A 34 6.88 -7.65 -23.23
C ALA A 34 7.76 -8.91 -23.18
N ILE A 35 8.76 -8.95 -22.30
CA ILE A 35 9.61 -10.14 -22.08
C ILE A 35 8.74 -11.33 -21.63
N LEU A 36 7.84 -11.11 -20.70
CA LEU A 36 6.93 -12.14 -20.21
C LEU A 36 6.02 -12.64 -21.32
N CYS A 37 5.39 -11.75 -22.11
CA CYS A 37 4.62 -12.13 -23.29
C CYS A 37 5.44 -12.95 -24.29
N ALA A 38 6.71 -12.60 -24.53
CA ALA A 38 7.58 -13.32 -25.44
C ALA A 38 7.91 -14.75 -24.94
N ILE A 39 8.15 -14.91 -23.64
CA ILE A 39 8.40 -16.22 -23.00
C ILE A 39 7.15 -17.11 -23.09
N PHE A 40 5.96 -16.54 -22.94
CA PHE A 40 4.70 -17.30 -22.92
C PHE A 40 4.06 -17.49 -24.30
N ALA A 41 4.43 -16.70 -25.30
CA ALA A 41 3.98 -16.88 -26.67
C ALA A 41 4.11 -18.34 -27.20
N PRO A 42 5.23 -19.06 -27.02
CA PRO A 42 5.33 -20.46 -27.43
C PRO A 42 4.36 -21.38 -26.68
N LEU A 43 4.18 -21.19 -25.36
CA LEU A 43 3.23 -21.96 -24.56
C LEU A 43 1.79 -21.81 -25.07
N VAL A 44 1.40 -20.58 -25.42
CA VAL A 44 0.08 -20.30 -26.00
C VAL A 44 -0.10 -20.95 -27.38
N ARG A 45 0.97 -21.02 -28.19
CA ARG A 45 0.94 -21.69 -29.50
C ARG A 45 0.80 -23.20 -29.40
N THR A 46 1.26 -23.80 -28.31
CA THR A 46 1.11 -25.25 -28.07
C THR A 46 -0.24 -25.65 -27.48
N LEU A 47 -1.13 -24.69 -27.20
CA LEU A 47 -2.43 -25.00 -26.62
C LEU A 47 -3.37 -25.67 -27.63
N PRO A 48 -4.16 -26.67 -27.19
CA PRO A 48 -5.27 -27.19 -27.98
C PRO A 48 -6.26 -26.07 -28.30
N THR A 49 -6.89 -26.13 -29.48
CA THR A 49 -7.83 -25.10 -29.94
C THR A 49 -9.00 -24.90 -28.97
N GLU A 50 -9.44 -25.99 -28.33
CA GLU A 50 -10.51 -26.00 -27.33
C GLU A 50 -10.17 -25.15 -26.09
N SER A 51 -8.89 -25.01 -25.75
CA SER A 51 -8.41 -24.28 -24.58
C SER A 51 -8.30 -22.77 -24.80
N TYR A 52 -8.34 -22.27 -26.04
CA TYR A 52 -8.20 -20.84 -26.32
C TYR A 52 -9.31 -20.00 -25.69
N LEU A 53 -10.55 -20.49 -25.71
CA LEU A 53 -11.69 -19.78 -25.13
C LEU A 53 -11.56 -19.70 -23.60
N SER A 54 -11.12 -20.78 -22.96
CA SER A 54 -10.83 -20.83 -21.53
C SER A 54 -9.73 -19.83 -21.14
N VAL A 55 -8.59 -19.87 -21.83
CA VAL A 55 -7.47 -18.94 -21.55
C VAL A 55 -7.88 -17.48 -21.81
N GLY A 56 -8.58 -17.20 -22.91
CA GLY A 56 -9.10 -15.86 -23.20
C GLY A 56 -10.03 -15.34 -22.09
N THR A 57 -10.91 -16.21 -21.58
CA THR A 57 -11.82 -15.87 -20.48
C THR A 57 -11.05 -15.57 -19.19
N LEU A 58 -10.00 -16.33 -18.86
CA LEU A 58 -9.16 -16.05 -17.70
C LEU A 58 -8.45 -14.71 -17.80
N ILE A 59 -7.89 -14.38 -18.98
CA ILE A 59 -7.24 -13.09 -19.23
C ILE A 59 -8.24 -11.95 -19.03
N LEU A 60 -9.44 -12.07 -19.60
CA LEU A 60 -10.50 -11.06 -19.45
C LEU A 60 -10.95 -10.91 -17.99
N ALA A 61 -11.14 -12.03 -17.27
CA ALA A 61 -11.47 -12.01 -15.85
C ALA A 61 -10.36 -11.33 -15.02
N GLN A 62 -9.09 -11.56 -15.36
CA GLN A 62 -7.95 -10.95 -14.71
C GLN A 62 -7.90 -9.43 -14.93
N ILE A 63 -8.06 -8.98 -16.18
CA ILE A 63 -8.12 -7.55 -16.52
C ILE A 63 -9.29 -6.87 -15.80
N GLY A 64 -10.47 -7.50 -15.83
CA GLY A 64 -11.67 -7.01 -15.14
C GLY A 64 -11.46 -6.89 -13.63
N ALA A 65 -10.86 -7.90 -13.00
CA ALA A 65 -10.57 -7.90 -11.57
C ALA A 65 -9.51 -6.86 -11.17
N ILE A 66 -8.47 -6.65 -11.98
CA ILE A 66 -7.48 -5.57 -11.77
C ILE A 66 -8.19 -4.21 -11.87
N ALA A 67 -8.98 -3.98 -12.92
CA ALA A 67 -9.71 -2.73 -13.11
C ALA A 67 -10.68 -2.44 -11.96
N PHE A 68 -11.42 -3.47 -11.51
CA PHE A 68 -12.31 -3.38 -10.35
C PHE A 68 -11.54 -3.05 -9.07
N SER A 69 -10.44 -3.76 -8.79
CA SER A 69 -9.60 -3.52 -7.60
C SER A 69 -9.05 -2.10 -7.58
N CYS A 70 -8.53 -1.62 -8.73
CA CYS A 70 -8.09 -0.25 -8.90
C CYS A 70 -9.20 0.76 -8.63
N ARG A 71 -10.39 0.59 -9.22
CA ARG A 71 -11.54 1.48 -9.00
C ARG A 71 -11.96 1.50 -7.52
N ARG A 72 -12.06 0.32 -6.90
CA ARG A 72 -12.44 0.17 -5.49
C ARG A 72 -11.45 0.90 -4.58
N ALA A 73 -10.16 0.70 -4.78
CA ALA A 73 -9.15 1.30 -3.92
C ALA A 73 -8.95 2.80 -4.20
N ILE A 74 -9.25 3.29 -5.42
CA ILE A 74 -9.39 4.74 -5.69
C ILE A 74 -10.55 5.32 -4.86
N GLY A 75 -11.72 4.67 -4.88
CA GLY A 75 -12.88 5.10 -4.11
C GLY A 75 -12.61 5.11 -2.60
N GLN A 76 -11.95 4.06 -2.08
CA GLN A 76 -11.54 4.01 -0.67
C GLN A 76 -10.58 5.16 -0.31
N ARG A 77 -9.64 5.48 -1.20
CA ARG A 77 -8.73 6.61 -0.98
C ARG A 77 -9.46 7.94 -0.99
N GLN A 78 -10.42 8.14 -1.89
CA GLN A 78 -11.23 9.36 -1.93
C GLN A 78 -12.04 9.52 -0.64
N ALA A 79 -12.77 8.49 -0.21
CA ALA A 79 -13.50 8.49 1.04
C ALA A 79 -12.61 8.74 2.27
N LEU A 80 -11.38 8.21 2.27
CA LEU A 80 -10.39 8.50 3.31
C LEU A 80 -10.03 9.99 3.31
N LEU A 81 -9.69 10.55 2.15
CA LEU A 81 -9.25 11.94 2.03
C LEU A 81 -10.37 12.93 2.38
N GLU A 82 -11.63 12.57 2.16
CA GLU A 82 -12.78 13.38 2.57
C GLU A 82 -12.86 13.59 4.08
N HIS A 83 -12.33 12.67 4.89
CA HIS A 83 -12.44 12.71 6.35
C HIS A 83 -11.10 12.98 7.05
N ALA A 84 -9.98 12.75 6.36
CA ALA A 84 -8.65 12.81 6.95
C ALA A 84 -8.20 14.24 7.32
N GLY A 85 -8.71 15.27 6.63
CA GLY A 85 -8.23 16.65 6.78
C GLY A 85 -6.90 16.87 6.06
N ARG A 86 -6.14 17.91 6.42
CA ARG A 86 -4.85 18.20 5.77
C ARG A 86 -3.81 17.15 6.15
N ARG A 87 -2.95 16.79 5.19
CA ARG A 87 -1.80 15.91 5.43
C ARG A 87 -0.69 16.68 6.16
N LEU A 88 -0.28 16.18 7.31
CA LEU A 88 0.77 16.74 8.17
C LEU A 88 2.15 16.13 7.87
N GLY A 89 2.20 14.86 7.46
CA GLY A 89 3.47 14.20 7.17
C GLY A 89 3.37 12.72 6.81
N SER A 90 4.51 12.02 6.93
CA SER A 90 4.63 10.59 6.68
C SER A 90 5.65 9.97 7.64
N GLY A 91 5.28 8.85 8.26
CA GLY A 91 6.09 8.13 9.26
C GLY A 91 7.18 7.22 8.68
N TYR A 92 7.42 7.24 7.36
CA TYR A 92 8.45 6.41 6.73
C TYR A 92 9.70 7.20 6.33
N LYS A 93 9.62 8.54 6.17
CA LYS A 93 10.71 9.35 5.61
C LYS A 93 12.01 9.30 6.45
N HIS A 94 11.91 8.95 7.73
CA HIS A 94 13.02 8.87 8.68
C HIS A 94 13.29 7.45 9.20
N GLY A 95 12.71 6.43 8.56
CA GLY A 95 12.95 5.04 8.94
C GLY A 95 14.41 4.59 8.73
N PRO A 96 14.83 3.48 9.34
CA PRO A 96 16.18 2.94 9.18
C PRO A 96 16.50 2.52 7.74
N PHE A 97 15.47 2.33 6.91
CA PHE A 97 15.60 2.02 5.49
C PHE A 97 15.34 3.29 4.68
N GLY A 98 16.36 3.76 3.96
CA GLY A 98 16.25 4.94 3.11
C GLY A 98 15.21 4.77 1.98
N PRO A 99 14.79 5.87 1.33
CA PRO A 99 13.76 5.86 0.28
C PRO A 99 14.07 4.96 -0.92
N GLY A 100 15.35 4.67 -1.19
CA GLY A 100 15.77 3.73 -2.23
C GLY A 100 15.39 2.28 -1.93
N TRP A 101 15.44 1.85 -0.67
CA TRP A 101 15.07 0.50 -0.26
C TRP A 101 13.58 0.22 -0.44
N VAL A 102 12.73 1.20 -0.17
CA VAL A 102 11.28 1.09 -0.43
C VAL A 102 11.01 0.88 -1.91
N LYS A 103 11.64 1.70 -2.75
CA LYS A 103 11.46 1.61 -4.21
C LYS A 103 11.94 0.24 -4.71
N ALA A 104 13.08 -0.25 -4.22
CA ALA A 104 13.57 -1.58 -4.54
C ALA A 104 12.60 -2.68 -4.08
N PHE A 105 12.13 -2.64 -2.83
CA PHE A 105 11.16 -3.60 -2.31
C PHE A 105 9.85 -3.59 -3.09
N ALA A 106 9.37 -2.40 -3.47
CA ALA A 106 8.18 -2.21 -4.27
C ALA A 106 8.32 -2.82 -5.67
N ILE A 107 9.44 -2.57 -6.35
CA ILE A 107 9.76 -3.18 -7.65
C ILE A 107 9.88 -4.70 -7.52
N CYS A 108 10.64 -5.20 -6.53
CA CYS A 108 10.77 -6.63 -6.28
C CYS A 108 9.42 -7.29 -5.96
N SER A 109 8.54 -6.61 -5.23
CA SER A 109 7.19 -7.09 -4.92
C SER A 109 6.34 -7.20 -6.19
N ILE A 110 6.39 -6.20 -7.08
CA ILE A 110 5.71 -6.27 -8.38
C ILE A 110 6.26 -7.45 -9.20
N VAL A 111 7.58 -7.52 -9.36
CA VAL A 111 8.23 -8.55 -10.18
C VAL A 111 7.92 -9.94 -9.63
N GLY A 112 8.06 -10.13 -8.32
CA GLY A 112 7.72 -11.38 -7.65
C GLY A 112 6.25 -11.74 -7.80
N PHE A 113 5.35 -10.75 -7.71
CA PHE A 113 3.92 -10.96 -7.92
C PHE A 113 3.60 -11.42 -9.36
N PHE A 114 4.20 -10.79 -10.38
CA PHE A 114 4.06 -11.24 -11.76
C PHE A 114 4.66 -12.63 -11.98
N ALA A 115 5.83 -12.91 -11.39
CA ALA A 115 6.46 -14.21 -11.47
C ALA A 115 5.57 -15.31 -10.86
N ILE A 116 4.93 -15.05 -9.71
CA ILE A 116 3.97 -15.97 -9.10
C ILE A 116 2.76 -16.18 -10.00
N GLN A 117 2.15 -15.11 -10.53
CA GLN A 117 1.01 -15.24 -11.45
C GLN A 117 1.35 -16.10 -12.67
N LEU A 118 2.54 -15.90 -13.23
CA LEU A 118 3.01 -16.66 -14.38
C LEU A 118 3.34 -18.11 -14.04
N ALA A 119 3.92 -18.37 -12.87
CA ALA A 119 4.15 -19.73 -12.40
C ALA A 119 2.84 -20.49 -12.20
N PHE A 120 1.80 -19.84 -11.64
CA PHE A 120 0.47 -20.42 -11.54
C PHE A 120 -0.13 -20.69 -12.91
N LEU A 121 -0.08 -19.73 -13.84
CA LEU A 121 -0.57 -19.95 -15.20
C LEU A 121 0.16 -21.12 -15.87
N GLY A 122 1.49 -21.15 -15.80
CA GLY A 122 2.30 -22.25 -16.34
C GLY A 122 1.98 -23.61 -15.71
N PHE A 123 1.80 -23.65 -14.39
CA PHE A 123 1.38 -24.85 -13.67
C PHE A 123 0.00 -25.35 -14.14
N PHE A 124 -0.98 -24.46 -14.29
CA PHE A 124 -2.30 -24.83 -14.78
C PHE A 124 -2.27 -25.31 -16.24
N LEU A 125 -1.48 -24.66 -17.09
CA LEU A 125 -1.29 -25.11 -18.47
C LEU A 125 -0.58 -26.49 -18.53
N PHE A 126 0.40 -26.73 -17.65
CA PHE A 126 1.12 -28.00 -17.56
C PHE A 126 0.25 -29.16 -17.05
N MET A 127 -0.59 -28.89 -16.05
CA MET A 127 -1.50 -29.90 -15.48
C MET A 127 -2.62 -30.31 -16.46
N ALA A 128 -2.70 -29.67 -17.64
CA ALA A 128 -3.63 -29.99 -18.72
C ALA A 128 -5.07 -30.19 -18.24
N ILE A 129 -5.49 -29.44 -17.22
CA ILE A 129 -6.81 -29.58 -16.60
C ILE A 129 -7.84 -29.27 -17.68
N PRO A 130 -8.58 -30.27 -18.19
CA PRO A 130 -9.44 -30.12 -19.37
C PRO A 130 -10.71 -29.33 -19.04
N THR A 131 -10.97 -29.07 -17.76
CA THR A 131 -12.18 -28.40 -17.29
C THR A 131 -11.87 -27.00 -16.80
N PHE A 132 -12.68 -26.05 -17.25
CA PHE A 132 -12.74 -24.69 -16.75
C PHE A 132 -13.23 -24.70 -15.29
N ASP A 133 -12.30 -24.89 -14.35
CA ASP A 133 -12.59 -24.98 -12.92
C ASP A 133 -12.85 -23.58 -12.34
N TRP A 134 -13.97 -23.42 -11.65
CA TRP A 134 -14.30 -22.21 -10.89
C TRP A 134 -13.18 -21.81 -9.92
N LEU A 135 -12.47 -22.78 -9.35
CA LEU A 135 -11.30 -22.52 -8.50
C LEU A 135 -10.19 -21.78 -9.25
N MET A 136 -9.98 -22.06 -10.53
CA MET A 136 -8.98 -21.36 -11.35
C MET A 136 -9.37 -19.89 -11.56
N ILE A 137 -10.64 -19.62 -11.85
CA ILE A 137 -11.17 -18.26 -11.98
C ILE A 137 -11.00 -17.52 -10.65
N TRP A 138 -11.38 -18.16 -9.54
CA TRP A 138 -11.24 -17.58 -8.20
C TRP A 138 -9.80 -17.21 -7.88
N ASN A 139 -8.84 -18.09 -8.17
CA ASN A 139 -7.41 -17.81 -7.98
C ASN A 139 -6.93 -16.63 -8.84
N VAL A 140 -7.33 -16.58 -10.11
CA VAL A 140 -7.00 -15.46 -11.01
C VAL A 140 -7.58 -14.15 -10.47
N ILE A 141 -8.82 -14.15 -9.99
CA ILE A 141 -9.47 -12.97 -9.38
C ILE A 141 -8.76 -12.56 -8.09
N MET A 142 -8.42 -13.49 -7.21
CA MET A 142 -7.71 -13.20 -5.95
C MET A 142 -6.35 -12.57 -6.22
N LEU A 143 -5.57 -13.18 -7.13
CA LEU A 143 -4.29 -12.63 -7.56
C LEU A 143 -4.50 -11.23 -8.15
N ALA A 144 -5.36 -11.08 -9.16
CA ALA A 144 -5.67 -9.78 -9.76
C ALA A 144 -6.03 -8.70 -8.73
N ASN A 145 -6.81 -9.04 -7.71
CA ASN A 145 -7.14 -8.11 -6.62
C ASN A 145 -5.91 -7.71 -5.81
N MET A 146 -5.03 -8.65 -5.45
CA MET A 146 -3.77 -8.35 -4.76
C MET A 146 -2.87 -7.45 -5.62
N GLY A 147 -2.71 -7.77 -6.90
CA GLY A 147 -1.91 -6.98 -7.84
C GLY A 147 -2.43 -5.55 -8.01
N GLY A 148 -3.75 -5.38 -8.20
CA GLY A 148 -4.39 -4.07 -8.26
C GLY A 148 -4.19 -3.23 -6.99
N ASN A 149 -4.31 -3.85 -5.81
CA ASN A 149 -4.06 -3.17 -4.53
C ASN A 149 -2.58 -2.73 -4.39
N VAL A 150 -1.62 -3.57 -4.79
CA VAL A 150 -0.19 -3.22 -4.75
C VAL A 150 0.13 -2.08 -5.70
N LEU A 151 -0.32 -2.17 -6.96
CA LEU A 151 -0.14 -1.12 -7.97
C LEU A 151 -0.70 0.22 -7.49
N LEU A 152 -1.88 0.21 -6.87
CA LEU A 152 -2.49 1.43 -6.39
C LEU A 152 -1.79 1.99 -5.14
N LYS A 153 -1.36 1.13 -4.21
CA LYS A 153 -0.54 1.56 -3.07
C LYS A 153 0.75 2.22 -3.51
N MET A 154 1.37 1.74 -4.59
CA MET A 154 2.55 2.39 -5.18
C MET A 154 2.25 3.74 -5.82
N ARG A 155 1.04 3.94 -6.35
CA ARG A 155 0.62 5.23 -6.90
C ARG A 155 0.24 6.22 -5.81
N GLN A 156 -0.42 5.75 -4.76
CA GLN A 156 -1.08 6.62 -3.77
C GLN A 156 -0.21 6.94 -2.57
N ALA A 157 0.63 5.99 -2.11
CA ALA A 157 1.45 6.18 -0.95
C ALA A 157 2.86 6.68 -1.35
N PRO A 158 3.49 7.58 -0.57
CA PRO A 158 4.87 8.02 -0.80
C PRO A 158 5.87 6.86 -0.82
N ALA A 159 5.51 5.80 -0.09
CA ALA A 159 6.26 4.56 0.08
C ALA A 159 5.29 3.41 0.41
N ILE A 160 5.55 2.19 -0.08
CA ILE A 160 4.75 1.01 0.30
C ILE A 160 4.84 0.83 1.82
N GLY A 161 3.69 0.73 2.47
CA GLY A 161 3.62 0.58 3.93
C GLY A 161 3.89 1.87 4.70
N ALA A 162 4.03 3.01 4.02
CA ALA A 162 4.09 4.29 4.70
C ALA A 162 2.79 4.56 5.45
N THR A 163 2.94 5.07 6.66
CA THR A 163 1.83 5.64 7.42
C THR A 163 1.80 7.12 7.13
N GLU A 164 0.70 7.59 6.55
CA GLU A 164 0.47 9.01 6.33
C GLU A 164 -0.24 9.60 7.55
N ILE A 165 0.18 10.79 7.95
CA ILE A 165 -0.30 11.46 9.15
C ILE A 165 -1.12 12.66 8.70
N PHE A 166 -2.35 12.77 9.19
CA PHE A 166 -3.29 13.82 8.86
C PHE A 166 -3.82 14.49 10.13
N GLU A 167 -4.49 15.63 9.97
CA GLU A 167 -5.08 16.38 11.07
C GLU A 167 -6.08 15.55 11.88
N ASN A 168 -6.93 14.74 11.23
CA ASN A 168 -7.98 14.00 11.92
C ASN A 168 -7.60 12.56 12.29
N GLY A 169 -6.42 12.08 11.86
CA GLY A 169 -5.97 10.72 12.13
C GLY A 169 -4.75 10.29 11.32
N LEU A 170 -4.54 8.99 11.24
CA LEU A 170 -3.49 8.38 10.41
C LEU A 170 -4.09 7.45 9.36
N ALA A 171 -3.46 7.41 8.19
CA ALA A 171 -3.74 6.39 7.18
C ALA A 171 -2.63 5.34 7.20
N TYR A 172 -2.98 4.14 7.65
CA TYR A 172 -2.07 3.00 7.63
C TYR A 172 -2.07 2.34 6.25
N ALA A 173 -0.87 2.17 5.68
CA ALA A 173 -0.64 1.57 4.36
C ALA A 173 -1.50 2.20 3.23
N GLY A 174 -1.81 3.49 3.34
CA GLY A 174 -2.49 4.32 2.33
C GLY A 174 -4.00 4.12 2.18
N CYS A 175 -4.60 3.07 2.78
CA CYS A 175 -5.99 2.69 2.53
C CYS A 175 -6.88 2.52 3.78
N SER A 176 -6.29 2.43 4.97
CA SER A 176 -7.06 2.30 6.22
C SER A 176 -6.88 3.55 7.07
N PHE A 177 -7.96 4.32 7.26
CA PHE A 177 -7.95 5.52 8.10
C PHE A 177 -8.30 5.16 9.53
N MET A 178 -7.56 5.73 10.47
CA MET A 178 -7.81 5.60 11.90
C MET A 178 -7.78 6.97 12.53
N SER A 179 -8.90 7.36 13.16
CA SER A 179 -9.02 8.65 13.84
C SER A 179 -8.14 8.68 15.08
N TRP A 180 -7.61 9.86 15.43
CA TRP A 180 -6.86 10.08 16.66
C TRP A 180 -7.59 9.63 17.93
N GLN A 181 -8.93 9.58 17.91
CA GLN A 181 -9.73 9.09 19.04
C GLN A 181 -9.48 7.61 19.38
N LEU A 182 -9.02 6.82 18.41
CA LEU A 182 -8.74 5.39 18.57
C LEU A 182 -7.25 5.09 18.75
N LEU A 183 -6.44 6.14 18.88
CA LEU A 183 -4.98 6.07 18.81
C LEU A 183 -4.39 6.70 20.05
N ARG A 184 -3.28 6.13 20.51
CA ARG A 184 -2.48 6.75 21.57
C ARG A 184 -1.04 6.86 21.11
N VAL A 185 -0.48 8.04 21.28
CA VAL A 185 0.88 8.36 20.84
C VAL A 185 1.78 8.45 22.06
N ARG A 186 2.88 7.69 22.03
CA ARG A 186 3.92 7.74 23.06
C ARG A 186 5.30 7.79 22.41
N LEU A 187 6.27 8.35 23.12
CA LEU A 187 7.66 8.24 22.72
C LEU A 187 8.12 6.78 22.83
N SER A 188 8.82 6.27 21.82
CA SER A 188 9.30 4.89 21.86
C SER A 188 10.41 4.71 22.89
N ARG A 189 10.25 3.74 23.79
CA ARG A 189 11.28 3.40 24.80
C ARG A 189 12.55 2.83 24.19
N LYS A 190 12.47 2.28 22.97
CA LYS A 190 13.59 1.61 22.30
C LYS A 190 14.38 2.54 21.39
N ARG A 191 13.76 3.64 20.92
CA ARG A 191 14.33 4.51 19.88
C ARG A 191 13.84 5.94 20.08
N GLU A 192 14.74 6.85 20.44
CA GLU A 192 14.43 8.26 20.74
C GLU A 192 13.79 9.02 19.56
N GLN A 193 14.07 8.58 18.33
CA GLN A 193 13.55 9.19 17.10
C GLN A 193 12.20 8.61 16.64
N ALA A 194 11.59 7.72 17.43
CA ALA A 194 10.38 7.01 17.04
C ALA A 194 9.22 7.27 17.99
N LEU A 195 8.01 7.25 17.43
CA LEU A 195 6.76 7.25 18.17
C LEU A 195 6.14 5.85 18.13
N ASP A 196 5.74 5.35 19.28
CA ASP A 196 4.91 4.16 19.38
C ASP A 196 3.45 4.60 19.35
N ILE A 197 2.72 4.18 18.32
CA ILE A 197 1.28 4.41 18.18
C ILE A 197 0.57 3.12 18.52
N THR A 198 -0.24 3.16 19.58
CA THR A 198 -1.10 2.06 19.98
C THR A 198 -2.51 2.27 19.44
N PHE A 199 -3.01 1.23 18.78
CA PHE A 199 -4.38 1.14 18.27
C PHE A 199 -5.25 0.51 19.34
N HIS A 200 -6.28 1.24 19.78
CA HIS A 200 -7.33 0.68 20.64
C HIS A 200 -8.56 0.40 19.79
N PRO A 201 -8.68 -0.82 19.23
CA PRO A 201 -9.92 -1.20 18.58
C PRO A 201 -11.09 -1.12 19.58
N PRO A 202 -12.33 -0.91 19.10
CA PRO A 202 -13.51 -1.01 19.94
C PRO A 202 -13.49 -2.35 20.71
N PRO A 203 -14.01 -2.41 21.96
CA PRO A 203 -13.83 -3.55 22.88
C PRO A 203 -14.34 -4.92 22.38
N ARG A 204 -14.97 -4.97 21.20
CA ARG A 204 -15.39 -6.19 20.50
C ARG A 204 -14.32 -6.81 19.59
N TYR A 205 -13.23 -6.10 19.28
CA TYR A 205 -12.21 -6.54 18.33
C TYR A 205 -10.82 -6.49 18.98
N ALA A 206 -10.07 -7.59 18.84
CA ALA A 206 -8.62 -7.83 19.06
C ALA A 206 -7.84 -7.06 20.17
N SER A 207 -6.71 -7.63 20.56
CA SER A 207 -5.72 -6.96 21.42
C SER A 207 -5.19 -5.68 20.78
N ASP A 208 -4.80 -4.73 21.61
CA ASP A 208 -4.09 -3.53 21.20
C ASP A 208 -2.92 -3.87 20.27
N THR A 209 -2.87 -3.21 19.12
CA THR A 209 -1.75 -3.34 18.18
C THR A 209 -0.86 -2.12 18.34
N MET A 210 0.45 -2.29 18.29
CA MET A 210 1.41 -1.18 18.39
C MET A 210 2.22 -1.08 17.09
N VAL A 211 2.34 0.12 16.54
CA VAL A 211 3.19 0.41 15.39
C VAL A 211 4.16 1.53 15.75
N THR A 212 5.44 1.28 15.52
CA THR A 212 6.49 2.28 15.69
C THR A 212 6.64 3.09 14.40
N LEU A 213 6.52 4.42 14.48
CA LEU A 213 6.66 5.36 13.37
C LEU A 213 7.92 6.23 13.52
N TYR A 214 8.61 6.48 12.42
CA TYR A 214 9.74 7.40 12.34
C TYR A 214 9.31 8.69 11.67
N VAL A 215 9.17 9.74 12.46
CA VAL A 215 8.70 11.05 12.01
C VAL A 215 9.82 12.09 12.18
N SER A 216 9.69 13.25 11.53
CA SER A 216 10.58 14.38 11.77
C SER A 216 10.44 14.88 13.21
N ASP A 217 11.47 15.53 13.74
CA ASP A 217 11.45 16.07 15.11
C ASP A 217 10.28 17.05 15.32
N GLU A 218 10.00 17.92 14.34
CA GLU A 218 8.88 18.86 14.36
C GLU A 218 7.51 18.16 14.43
N LEU A 219 7.31 17.12 13.62
CA LEU A 219 6.07 16.36 13.62
C LEU A 219 5.93 15.52 14.89
N ARG A 220 7.04 15.03 15.44
CA ARG A 220 7.07 14.33 16.72
C ARG A 220 6.59 15.25 17.85
N GLU A 221 7.18 16.44 17.96
CA GLU A 221 6.79 17.43 18.97
C GLU A 221 5.34 17.83 18.82
N TYR A 222 4.88 18.05 17.59
CA TYR A 222 3.47 18.36 17.32
C TYR A 222 2.53 17.24 17.79
N LEU A 223 2.81 15.98 17.43
CA LEU A 223 1.97 14.84 17.78
C LEU A 223 1.97 14.56 19.29
N LEU A 224 3.12 14.69 19.95
CA LEU A 224 3.19 14.54 21.40
C LEU A 224 2.44 15.68 22.09
N LYS A 225 2.51 16.92 21.60
CA LYS A 225 1.80 18.04 22.23
C LYS A 225 0.27 17.91 22.14
N HIS A 226 -0.26 17.36 21.04
CA HIS A 226 -1.71 17.34 20.79
C HIS A 226 -2.39 15.98 21.00
N HIS A 227 -1.64 14.88 20.95
CA HIS A 227 -2.19 13.52 20.96
C HIS A 227 -1.45 12.56 21.89
N SER A 228 -0.52 13.05 22.73
CA SER A 228 0.02 12.23 23.81
C SER A 228 -1.06 11.93 24.85
N GLU A 229 -0.91 10.78 25.50
CA GLU A 229 -1.65 10.58 26.74
C GLU A 229 -1.14 11.55 27.81
N PRO A 230 -2.03 12.04 28.70
CA PRO A 230 -1.56 12.56 29.98
C PRO A 230 -0.76 11.46 30.65
N GLU A 231 0.48 11.77 31.06
CA GLU A 231 1.30 10.86 31.85
C GLU A 231 0.43 10.33 32.99
N ALA A 232 0.18 9.03 32.98
CA ALA A 232 -0.41 8.37 34.12
C ALA A 232 0.53 8.67 35.28
N THR A 233 0.11 9.58 36.16
CA THR A 233 0.83 9.92 37.38
C THR A 233 1.00 8.59 38.10
N GLU A 234 2.23 8.09 38.13
CA GLU A 234 2.55 6.81 38.76
C GLU A 234 2.03 6.87 40.20
N SER A 235 1.02 6.04 40.49
CA SER A 235 0.49 5.78 41.83
C SER A 235 1.25 4.61 42.45
#